data_AF-A0A6A3HTQ6-F1
#
_entry.id   AF-A0A6A3HTQ6-F1
#
_cell.length_a   1.000
_cell.length_b   1.000
_cell.length_c   1.000
_cell.angle_alpha   90.00
_cell.angle_beta   90.00
_cell.angle_gamma   90.00
#
_symmetry.space_group_name_H-M   'P 1'
#
loop_
_entity.id
_entity.type
_entity.pdbx_description
1 polymer ?
#
loop_
_entity_poly.entity_id
_entity_poly.type
_entity_poly.pdbx_seq_one_letter_code
_entity_poly.pdbx_strand_id
1 'polypeptide(L)' 'MAVLMTVAFYVISFDVMLGPLVWVMTADIFPDSIRASASSLCIGVNWLCNLIVGVAYPLKLVSETSGKSAEEILSEYN' A
#
# COMPACT_ATOMS: atom_id res chain seq x y z
N MET A 1 9.24 -16.94 -20.52
CA MET A 1 8.15 -17.81 -20.04
C MET A 1 8.13 -17.98 -18.53
N ALA A 2 9.24 -18.38 -17.88
CA ALA A 2 9.28 -18.56 -16.42
C ALA A 2 8.88 -17.30 -15.61
N VAL A 3 9.44 -16.13 -15.94
CA VAL A 3 9.14 -14.85 -15.27
C VAL A 3 7.66 -14.51 -15.29
N LEU A 4 6.99 -14.71 -16.43
CA LEU A 4 5.56 -14.43 -16.58
C LEU A 4 4.72 -15.33 -15.66
N MET A 5 5.08 -16.61 -15.53
CA MET A 5 4.38 -17.54 -14.64
C MET A 5 4.58 -17.17 -13.17
N THR A 6 5.78 -16.79 -12.76
CA THR A 6 6.06 -16.36 -11.39
C THR A 6 5.34 -15.07 -11.03
N VAL A 7 5.30 -14.09 -11.94
CA VAL A 7 4.57 -12.83 -11.74
C VAL A 7 3.06 -13.09 -11.69
N ALA A 8 2.51 -13.90 -12.59
CA ALA A 8 1.09 -14.26 -12.56
C ALA A 8 0.71 -14.98 -11.26
N PHE A 9 1.53 -15.92 -10.80
CA PHE A 9 1.29 -16.61 -9.53
C PHE A 9 1.36 -15.66 -8.33
N TYR A 10 2.30 -14.72 -8.32
CA TYR A 10 2.38 -13.67 -7.30
C TYR A 10 1.11 -12.81 -7.28
N VAL A 11 0.65 -12.34 -8.45
CA VAL A 11 -0.56 -11.52 -8.57
C VAL A 11 -1.79 -12.29 -8.09
N ILE A 12 -1.97 -13.55 -8.50
CA ILE A 12 -3.12 -14.36 -8.07
C ILE A 12 -3.09 -14.61 -6.56
N SER A 13 -1.93 -14.95 -6.00
CA SER A 13 -1.79 -15.21 -4.57
C SER A 13 -2.06 -13.95 -3.75
N PHE A 14 -1.57 -12.80 -4.22
CA PHE A 14 -1.81 -11.50 -3.60
C PHE A 14 -3.29 -11.11 -3.68
N ASP A 15 -3.93 -11.33 -4.84
CA ASP A 15 -5.33 -10.99 -5.07
C ASP A 15 -6.28 -11.86 -4.25
N VAL A 16 -5.95 -13.10 -3.93
CA VAL A 16 -6.79 -13.94 -3.05
C VAL A 16 -6.58 -13.59 -1.57
N MET A 17 -5.38 -13.18 -1.16
CA MET A 17 -5.05 -12.99 0.25
C MET A 17 -5.14 -11.54 0.74
N LEU A 18 -4.56 -10.58 0.02
CA LEU A 18 -4.45 -9.21 0.51
C LEU A 18 -5.52 -8.28 -0.06
N GLY A 19 -6.10 -8.65 -1.22
CA GLY A 19 -7.23 -7.93 -1.82
C GLY A 19 -8.52 -8.07 -0.99
N PRO A 20 -9.37 -9.07 -1.24
CA PRO A 20 -10.70 -9.19 -0.67
C PRO A 20 -10.68 -9.57 0.81
N LEU A 21 -9.72 -10.41 1.25
CA LEU A 21 -9.73 -10.92 2.63
C LEU A 21 -9.61 -9.81 3.66
N VAL A 22 -8.77 -8.79 3.44
CA VAL A 22 -8.59 -7.70 4.41
C VAL A 22 -9.88 -6.89 4.56
N TRP A 23 -10.55 -6.56 3.45
CA TRP A 23 -11.78 -5.77 3.46
C TRP A 23 -12.97 -6.56 4.03
N VAL A 24 -13.06 -7.85 3.72
CA VAL A 24 -14.11 -8.74 4.24
C VAL A 24 -13.91 -9.02 5.73
N MET A 25 -12.69 -9.35 6.15
CA MET A 25 -12.39 -9.65 7.55
C MET A 25 -12.61 -8.42 8.45
N THR A 26 -12.31 -7.21 7.96
CA THR A 26 -12.59 -5.98 8.70
C THR A 26 -14.11 -5.77 8.92
N ALA A 27 -14.97 -6.27 8.04
CA ALA A 27 -16.43 -6.19 8.20
C ALA A 27 -17.00 -7.21 9.19
N ASP A 28 -16.35 -8.38 9.31
CA ASP A 28 -16.84 -9.53 10.08
C ASP A 28 -16.23 -9.68 11.47
N ILE A 29 -15.05 -9.11 11.73
CA ILE A 29 -14.35 -9.21 13.03
C ILE A 29 -15.04 -8.43 14.16
N PHE A 30 -15.75 -7.34 13.82
CA PHE A 30 -16.29 -6.43 14.82
C PHE A 30 -17.77 -6.70 15.12
N PRO A 31 -18.20 -6.66 16.40
CA PRO A 31 -19.61 -6.72 16.77
C PRO A 31 -20.35 -5.47 16.29
N ASP A 32 -21.65 -5.62 16.00
CA ASP A 32 -22.46 -4.63 15.28
C ASP A 32 -22.45 -3.23 15.91
N SER A 33 -22.35 -3.16 17.24
CA SER A 33 -22.32 -1.90 18.01
C SER A 33 -21.12 -1.01 17.73
N ILE A 34 -19.95 -1.58 17.39
CA ILE A 34 -18.71 -0.82 17.16
C ILE A 34 -18.19 -0.93 15.73
N ARG A 35 -18.84 -1.75 14.90
CA ARG A 35 -18.43 -2.09 13.53
C ARG A 35 -18.12 -0.85 12.70
N ALA A 36 -19.02 0.13 12.69
CA ALA A 36 -18.84 1.35 11.90
C ALA A 36 -17.60 2.17 12.31
N SER A 37 -17.37 2.34 13.61
CA SER A 37 -16.24 3.11 14.14
C SER A 37 -14.91 2.37 14.04
N ALA A 38 -14.89 1.06 14.30
CA ALA A 38 -13.69 0.25 14.19
C ALA A 38 -13.26 0.11 12.71
N SER A 39 -14.21 -0.14 11.82
CA SER A 39 -13.92 -0.23 10.38
C SER A 39 -13.44 1.10 9.82
N SER A 40 -14.02 2.25 10.19
CA SER A 40 -13.54 3.54 9.68
C SER A 40 -12.11 3.86 10.12
N LEU A 41 -11.71 3.47 11.34
CA LEU A 41 -10.32 3.58 11.80
C LEU A 41 -9.37 2.68 10.99
N CYS A 42 -9.73 1.41 10.80
CA CYS A 42 -8.95 0.48 9.97
C CYS A 42 -8.74 1.01 8.55
N ILE A 43 -9.81 1.53 7.94
CA ILE A 43 -9.77 2.13 6.60
C ILE A 43 -8.93 3.40 6.59
N GLY A 44 -9.08 4.27 7.60
CA GLY A 44 -8.25 5.47 7.76
C GLY A 44 -6.76 5.16 7.84
N VAL A 45 -6.37 4.15 8.64
CA VAL A 45 -4.99 3.68 8.73
C VAL A 45 -4.52 3.08 7.40
N ASN A 46 -5.35 2.29 6.71
CA ASN A 46 -5.03 1.74 5.40
C ASN A 46 -4.71 2.85 4.38
N TRP A 47 -5.54 3.89 4.31
CA TRP A 47 -5.30 5.03 3.43
C TRP A 47 -4.06 5.82 3.82
N LEU A 48 -3.78 5.98 5.11
CA LEU A 48 -2.55 6.63 5.57
C LEU A 48 -1.30 5.84 5.14
N CYS A 49 -1.30 4.52 5.29
CA CYS A 49 -0.21 3.67 4.82
C CYS A 49 -0.05 3.77 3.29
N ASN A 50 -1.15 3.78 2.54
CA ASN A 50 -1.10 3.96 1.08
C ASN A 50 -0.49 5.31 0.69
N LEU A 51 -0.82 6.39 1.40
CA LEU A 51 -0.21 7.70 1.18
C LEU A 51 1.30 7.66 1.45
N ILE A 52 1.72 7.07 2.57
CA ILE A 52 3.14 6.95 2.93
C ILE A 52 3.91 6.20 1.86
N VAL A 53 3.41 5.03 1.43
CA VAL A 53 4.06 4.22 0.39
C VAL A 53 4.07 4.97 -0.95
N GLY A 54 2.95 5.61 -1.30
CA GLY A 54 2.80 6.38 -2.53
C GLY A 54 3.78 7.54 -2.66
N VAL A 55 4.18 8.17 -1.55
CA VAL A 55 5.19 9.24 -1.54
C VAL A 55 6.60 8.69 -1.37
N ALA A 56 6.81 7.75 -0.47
CA ALA A 56 8.13 7.24 -0.13
C ALA A 56 8.76 6.44 -1.30
N TYR A 57 7.96 5.67 -2.03
CA TYR A 57 8.47 4.78 -3.08
C TYR A 57 9.06 5.56 -4.28
N PRO A 58 8.37 6.56 -4.86
CA PRO A 58 8.95 7.40 -5.91
C PRO A 58 10.20 8.15 -5.46
N LEU A 59 10.20 8.70 -4.23
CA LEU A 59 11.37 9.41 -3.69
C LEU A 59 12.60 8.49 -3.62
N LYS A 60 12.41 7.25 -3.16
CA LYS A 60 13.48 6.24 -3.13
C LYS A 60 13.98 5.93 -4.53
N LEU A 61 13.07 5.63 -5.46
CA LEU A 61 13.42 5.27 -6.84
C LEU A 61 14.15 6.41 -7.58
N VAL A 62 13.70 7.64 -7.40
CA VAL A 62 14.33 8.81 -8.05
C VAL A 62 15.72 9.05 -7.45
N SER A 63 15.89 8.95 -6.13
CA SER A 63 17.21 9.10 -5.51
C SER A 63 18.22 8.06 -6.01
N GLU A 64 17.79 6.82 -6.19
CA GLU A 64 18.62 5.71 -6.63
C GLU A 64 18.94 5.78 -8.13
N THR A 65 18.00 6.28 -8.95
CA THR A 65 18.20 6.47 -10.39
C THR A 65 19.02 7.71 -10.72
N SER A 66 18.83 8.81 -9.97
CA SER A 66 19.48 10.10 -10.22
C SER A 66 20.83 10.24 -9.51
N GLY A 67 21.15 9.40 -8.53
CA GLY A 67 22.33 9.54 -7.67
C GLY A 67 22.31 10.77 -6.75
N LYS A 68 21.19 11.51 -6.71
CA LYS A 68 20.98 12.73 -5.92
C LYS A 68 20.21 12.40 -4.65
N SER A 69 20.53 13.05 -3.54
CA SER A 69 19.82 12.87 -2.27
C SER A 69 18.42 13.48 -2.36
N ALA A 70 17.44 12.94 -1.61
CA ALA A 70 16.06 13.43 -1.63
C ALA A 70 15.95 14.93 -1.29
N GLU A 71 16.86 15.44 -0.46
CA GLU A 71 16.91 16.85 -0.08
C GLU A 71 17.29 17.77 -1.26
N GLU A 72 18.16 17.33 -2.17
CA GLU A 72 18.50 18.12 -3.37
C GLU A 72 17.30 18.21 -4.33
N ILE A 73 16.57 17.11 -4.50
CA ILE A 73 15.39 17.06 -5.37
C ILE A 73 14.28 17.98 -4.83
N LEU A 74 14.09 17.97 -3.51
CA LEU A 74 13.11 18.84 -2.85
C LEU A 74 13.53 20.31 -2.89
N SER A 75 14.84 20.61 -2.93
CA SER A 75 15.36 21.98 -3.09
C SER A 75 15.22 22.54 -4.51
N GLU A 76 15.16 21.68 -5.52
CA GLU A 76 14.99 22.07 -6.93
C GLU A 76 13.52 22.38 -7.28
N TYR A 77 12.59 21.85 -6.49
CA TYR A 77 11.14 22.06 -6.65
C TYR A 77 10.57 23.24 -5.85
N ASN A 78 11.38 23.87 -5.00
CA ASN A 78 11.05 25.08 -4.21
C ASN A 78 11.61 26.33 -4.90
#